data_AF-A0A957C2P7-F1
#
_entry.id   AF-A0A957C2P7-F1
#
_cell.length_a   1.000
_cell.length_b   1.000
_cell.length_c   1.000
_cell.angle_alpha   90.00
_cell.angle_beta   90.00
_cell.angle_gamma   90.00
#
_symmetry.space_group_name_H-M   'P 1'
#
loop_
_entity.id
_entity.type
_entity.pdbx_description
1 polymer ?
#
loop_
_entity_poly.entity_id
_entity_poly.type
_entity_poly.pdbx_seq_one_letter_code
_entity_poly.pdbx_strand_id
1 'polypeptide(L)' 'MGNQTPKITTSTRRCTCPSCGMLTTLHYAGVQHWPAAVAQAVGLPQEQILWQCSNCHTTLLDSSLTPDVLPQSNS' A
#
# COMPACT_ATOMS: atom_id res chain seq x y z
N MET A 1 -19.66 30.10 -9.30
CA MET A 1 -19.00 28.87 -9.82
C MET A 1 -17.95 28.47 -8.80
N GLY A 2 -18.27 27.56 -7.89
CA GLY A 2 -17.35 27.13 -6.82
C GLY A 2 -17.00 25.66 -7.03
N ASN A 3 -15.84 25.38 -7.62
CA ASN A 3 -15.36 24.02 -7.81
C ASN A 3 -14.78 23.53 -6.48
N GLN A 4 -15.56 22.72 -5.76
CA GLN A 4 -15.09 22.02 -4.57
C GLN A 4 -14.18 20.88 -5.05
N THR A 5 -12.87 21.09 -4.96
CA THR A 5 -11.85 20.05 -5.16
C THR A 5 -12.08 18.97 -4.11
N PRO A 6 -12.23 17.68 -4.49
CA PRO A 6 -12.34 16.61 -3.50
C PRO A 6 -11.08 16.61 -2.65
N LYS A 7 -11.24 16.70 -1.33
CA LYS A 7 -10.17 16.45 -0.36
C LYS A 7 -9.77 14.98 -0.51
N ILE A 8 -8.79 14.70 -1.36
CA ILE A 8 -8.15 13.40 -1.45
C ILE A 8 -7.44 13.23 -0.12
N THR A 9 -8.00 12.42 0.77
CA THR A 9 -7.32 12.01 2.00
C THR A 9 -6.19 11.07 1.58
N THR A 10 -5.04 11.65 1.24
CA THR A 10 -3.87 10.91 0.75
C THR A 10 -3.28 10.11 1.91
N SER A 11 -3.75 8.88 2.10
CA SER A 11 -3.15 7.96 3.07
C SER A 11 -1.71 7.65 2.67
N THR A 12 -0.79 7.78 3.61
CA THR A 12 0.63 7.46 3.43
C THR A 12 1.13 6.52 4.51
N ARG A 13 2.04 5.61 4.17
CA ARG A 13 2.64 4.63 5.08
C ARG A 13 4.17 4.68 4.96
N ARG A 14 4.93 4.54 6.05
CA ARG A 14 6.38 4.35 5.99
C ARG A 14 6.73 2.87 6.12
N CYS A 15 7.57 2.37 5.23
CA CYS A 15 8.15 1.03 5.31
C CYS A 15 9.35 0.90 4.37
N THR A 16 10.05 -0.22 4.45
CA THR A 16 11.08 -0.60 3.47
C THR A 16 10.41 -1.12 2.20
N CYS A 17 10.73 -0.52 1.05
CA CYS A 17 10.23 -1.00 -0.23
C CYS A 17 10.88 -2.35 -0.57
N PRO A 18 10.11 -3.44 -0.75
CA PRO A 18 10.69 -4.75 -1.07
C PRO A 18 11.31 -4.79 -2.48
N SER A 19 10.95 -3.84 -3.35
CA SER A 19 11.48 -3.75 -4.71
C SER A 19 12.83 -3.03 -4.79
N CYS A 20 13.05 -1.96 -4.03
CA CYS A 20 14.30 -1.18 -4.09
C CYS A 20 15.12 -1.19 -2.80
N GLY A 21 14.63 -1.83 -1.73
CA GLY A 21 15.30 -1.95 -0.44
C GLY A 21 15.37 -0.64 0.38
N MET A 22 14.83 0.46 -0.12
CA MET A 22 14.91 1.76 0.56
C MET A 22 13.77 1.94 1.56
N LEU A 23 14.10 2.45 2.74
CA LEU A 23 13.12 3.00 3.67
C LEU A 23 12.49 4.25 3.04
N THR A 24 11.18 4.24 2.85
CA THR A 24 10.50 5.26 2.05
C THR A 24 9.07 5.48 2.51
N THR A 25 8.43 6.50 1.95
CA THR A 25 7.01 6.75 2.12
C THR A 25 6.27 6.13 0.94
N LEU A 26 5.25 5.35 1.24
CA LEU A 26 4.31 4.82 0.29
C LEU A 26 3.07 5.69 0.24
N HIS A 27 2.61 5.97 -0.97
CA HIS A 27 1.37 6.70 -1.22
C HIS A 27 0.28 5.71 -1.62
N TYR A 28 -0.92 5.87 -1.07
CA TYR A 28 -2.06 5.08 -1.51
C TYR A 28 -2.29 5.32 -3.01
N ALA A 29 -2.29 4.23 -3.79
CA ALA A 29 -2.44 4.25 -5.23
C ALA A 29 -3.83 3.77 -5.68
N GLY A 30 -4.52 2.99 -4.86
CA GLY A 30 -5.87 2.49 -5.17
C GLY A 30 -6.19 1.15 -4.51
N VAL A 31 -7.26 0.52 -4.99
CA VAL A 31 -7.62 -0.86 -4.64
C VAL A 31 -7.77 -1.68 -5.92
N GLN A 32 -7.11 -2.83 -5.96
CA GLN A 32 -7.32 -3.84 -6.99
C GLN A 32 -8.42 -4.80 -6.52
N HIS A 33 -9.41 -5.02 -7.40
CA HIS A 33 -10.51 -5.93 -7.15
C HIS A 33 -10.36 -7.19 -8.02
N TRP A 34 -10.41 -8.34 -7.38
CA TRP A 34 -10.43 -9.64 -8.05
C TRP A 34 -11.86 -10.17 -8.11
N PRO A 35 -12.26 -10.90 -9.15
CA PRO A 35 -13.50 -11.68 -9.11
C PRO A 35 -13.44 -12.73 -7.99
N ALA A 36 -14.56 -12.96 -7.29
CA ALA A 36 -14.64 -13.91 -6.17
C ALA A 36 -14.08 -15.31 -6.51
N ALA A 37 -14.40 -15.83 -7.69
CA ALA A 37 -13.90 -17.14 -8.15
C ALA A 37 -12.37 -17.17 -8.28
N VAL A 38 -11.75 -16.08 -8.74
CA VAL A 38 -10.30 -15.97 -8.85
C VAL A 38 -9.68 -15.88 -7.47
N ALA A 39 -10.18 -14.97 -6.63
CA ALA A 39 -9.73 -14.77 -5.25
C ALA A 39 -9.72 -16.09 -4.45
N GLN A 40 -10.79 -16.88 -4.55
CA GLN A 40 -10.89 -18.20 -3.91
C GLN A 40 -9.90 -19.22 -4.49
N ALA A 41 -9.74 -19.26 -5.81
CA ALA A 41 -8.83 -20.21 -6.46
C ALA A 41 -7.35 -19.98 -6.08
N VAL A 42 -6.95 -18.72 -5.86
CA VAL A 42 -5.56 -18.37 -5.50
C VAL A 42 -5.35 -18.11 -4.01
N GLY A 43 -6.40 -18.20 -3.19
CA GLY A 43 -6.34 -17.97 -1.74
C GLY A 43 -5.99 -16.53 -1.36
N LEU A 44 -6.34 -15.55 -2.18
CA LEU A 44 -6.10 -14.12 -1.91
C LEU A 44 -7.41 -13.40 -1.59
N PRO A 45 -7.37 -12.29 -0.83
CA PRO A 45 -8.56 -11.47 -0.64
C PRO A 45 -9.00 -10.81 -1.95
N GLN A 46 -10.31 -10.60 -2.06
CA GLN A 46 -10.96 -10.01 -3.22
C GLN A 46 -10.53 -8.56 -3.47
N GLU A 47 -10.15 -7.85 -2.41
CA GLU A 47 -9.66 -6.47 -2.46
C GLU A 47 -8.21 -6.44 -1.98
N GLN A 48 -7.33 -5.83 -2.78
CA GLN A 48 -5.94 -5.59 -2.43
C GLN A 48 -5.66 -4.09 -2.49
N ILE A 49 -5.19 -3.53 -1.38
CA ILE A 49 -4.75 -2.14 -1.36
C ILE A 49 -3.42 -2.03 -2.11
N LEU A 50 -3.36 -1.06 -3.02
CA LEU A 50 -2.17 -0.73 -3.79
C LEU A 50 -1.50 0.50 -3.20
N TRP A 51 -0.19 0.41 -3.08
CA TRP A 51 0.69 1.45 -2.60
C TRP A 51 1.74 1.77 -3.66
N GLN A 52 2.15 3.03 -3.79
CA GLN A 52 3.23 3.43 -4.69
C GLN A 52 4.42 3.93 -3.89
N CYS A 53 5.60 3.37 -4.16
CA CYS A 53 6.86 3.78 -3.58
C CYS A 53 7.27 5.18 -4.06
N SER A 54 7.56 6.11 -3.15
CA SER A 54 8.01 7.45 -3.55
C SER A 54 9.44 7.48 -4.11
N ASN A 55 10.22 6.41 -3.95
CA ASN A 55 11.61 6.34 -4.41
C ASN A 55 11.75 5.71 -5.81
N CYS A 56 11.21 4.51 -6.01
CA CYS A 56 11.33 3.79 -7.29
C CYS A 56 10.03 3.73 -8.09
N HIS A 57 8.94 4.31 -7.57
CA HIS A 57 7.62 4.35 -8.20
C HIS A 57 6.96 2.98 -8.47
N THR A 58 7.53 1.89 -7.94
CA THR A 58 6.92 0.56 -7.96
C THR A 58 5.59 0.56 -7.22
N THR A 59 4.60 -0.11 -7.83
CA THR A 59 3.32 -0.47 -7.18
C THR A 59 3.51 -1.71 -6.32
N LEU A 60 3.08 -1.62 -5.07
CA LEU A 60 3.22 -2.64 -4.04
C LEU A 60 1.83 -3.01 -3.53
N LEU A 61 1.62 -4.30 -3.25
CA LEU A 61 0.42 -4.78 -2.57
C LEU A 61 0.60 -4.60 -1.07
N ASP A 62 -0.45 -4.20 -0.35
CA ASP A 62 -0.36 -4.05 1.11
C ASP A 62 0.09 -5.34 1.82
N SER A 63 -0.35 -6.49 1.31
CA SER A 63 0.05 -7.82 1.77
C SER A 63 1.55 -8.13 1.59
N SER A 64 2.24 -7.41 0.70
CA SER A 64 3.69 -7.54 0.49
C SER A 64 4.53 -6.64 1.41
N LEU A 65 3.88 -5.75 2.17
CA LEU A 65 4.55 -4.81 3.06
C LEU A 65 4.69 -5.41 4.44
N THR A 66 5.93 -5.61 4.88
CA THR A 66 6.19 -5.82 6.30
C THR A 66 6.08 -4.47 7.02
N PRO A 67 5.29 -4.37 8.11
CA PRO A 67 5.40 -3.20 8.97
C PRO A 67 6.83 -3.13 9.49
N ASP A 68 7.43 -1.94 9.44
CA ASP A 68 8.63 -1.66 10.21
C ASP A 68 8.21 -1.69 11.68
N VAL A 69 8.24 -2.88 12.28
CA VAL A 69 8.13 -3.02 13.73
C VAL A 69 9.46 -2.47 14.23
N LEU A 70 9.49 -1.16 14.53
CA LEU A 70 10.48 -0.64 15.46
C LEU A 70 10.46 -1.63 16.64
N PRO A 71 11.56 -2.33 16.97
CA PRO A 71 11.58 -3.12 18.17
C PRO A 71 11.24 -2.14 19.29
N GLN A 72 10.08 -2.32 19.93
CA GLN A 72 9.80 -1.63 21.17
C GLN A 72 10.86 -2.15 22.15
N SER A 73 11.93 -1.37 22.29
CA SER A 73 12.93 -1.54 23.32
C SER A 73 12.24 -1.30 24.66
N ASN A 74 11.62 -2.33 25.21
CA ASN A 74 11.31 -2.35 26.64
C ASN A 74 12.65 -2.26 27.36
N SER A 75 12.90 -1.08 27.94
CA SER A 75 14.00 -0.82 28.87
C SER A 75 13.63 -1.29 30.27
#